data_AF-A0A920HSI6-F1
#
_entry.id   AF-A0A920HSI6-F1
#
_cell.length_a   1.000
_cell.length_b   1.000
_cell.length_c   1.000
_cell.angle_alpha   90.00
_cell.angle_beta   90.00
_cell.angle_gamma   90.00
#
_symmetry.space_group_name_H-M   'P 1'
#
loop_
_entity.id
_entity.type
_entity.pdbx_description
1 polymer ?
#
loop_
_entity_poly.entity_id
_entity_poly.type
_entity_poly.pdbx_seq_one_letter_code
_entity_poly.pdbx_strand_id
1 'polypeptide(L)'
;MANPDPEIDPKIAKELRPDCIMATGRSDYANQVNNVLGFPYIFRGALDVRATTINEDMKIACAESLAKLAREDVPDEVAAAYSGQDQDTVLNISYLRL
;
A
#
# COMPACT_ATOMS: atom_id res chain seq x y z
N MET A 1 10.72 -4.20 -7.60
CA MET A 1 9.98 -4.84 -6.51
C MET A 1 10.54 -6.21 -6.14
N ALA A 2 11.84 -6.44 -6.31
CA ALA A 2 12.46 -7.71 -5.94
C ALA A 2 12.31 -7.96 -4.43
N ASN A 3 12.11 -9.23 -4.07
CA ASN A 3 12.03 -9.71 -2.69
C ASN A 3 12.98 -10.92 -2.54
N PRO A 4 13.69 -11.06 -1.41
CA PRO A 4 13.68 -10.17 -0.24
C PRO A 4 14.51 -8.89 -0.45
N ASP A 5 15.40 -8.86 -1.43
CA ASP A 5 16.29 -7.72 -1.67
C ASP A 5 15.74 -6.81 -2.77
N PRO A 6 15.43 -5.54 -2.47
CA PRO A 6 14.95 -4.58 -3.47
C PRO A 6 16.07 -4.19 -4.43
N GLU A 7 15.71 -3.68 -5.61
CA GLU A 7 16.67 -3.25 -6.64
C GLU A 7 17.59 -2.12 -6.18
N ILE A 8 17.14 -1.31 -5.22
CA ILE A 8 17.91 -0.28 -4.53
C ILE A 8 17.52 -0.29 -3.05
N ASP A 9 18.51 -0.18 -2.16
CA ASP A 9 18.25 0.00 -0.73
C ASP A 9 17.50 1.33 -0.51
N PRO A 10 16.33 1.34 0.17
CA PRO A 10 15.59 2.55 0.47
C PRO A 10 16.42 3.65 1.16
N LYS A 11 17.41 3.27 1.99
CA LYS A 11 18.31 4.21 2.67
C LYS A 11 19.18 4.95 1.67
N ILE A 12 19.81 4.22 0.75
CA ILE A 12 20.65 4.80 -0.31
C ILE A 12 19.82 5.72 -1.20
N ALA A 13 18.61 5.30 -1.57
CA ALA A 13 17.71 6.12 -2.39
C ALA A 13 17.37 7.45 -1.70
N LYS A 14 17.06 7.43 -0.40
CA LYS A 14 16.76 8.62 0.39
C LYS A 14 17.97 9.52 0.63
N GLU A 15 19.16 8.95 0.82
CA GLU A 15 20.41 9.72 0.93
C GLU A 15 20.70 10.51 -0.36
N LEU A 16 20.49 9.89 -1.53
CA LEU A 16 20.75 10.51 -2.83
C LEU A 16 19.63 11.46 -3.28
N ARG A 17 18.38 11.15 -2.91
CA ARG A 17 17.21 11.96 -3.26
C ARG A 17 16.27 12.04 -2.05
N PRO A 18 16.46 13.01 -1.14
CA PRO A 18 15.64 13.12 0.08
C PRO A 18 14.13 13.24 -0.18
N ASP A 19 13.75 13.85 -1.31
CA ASP A 19 12.37 14.06 -1.76
C ASP A 19 11.74 12.84 -2.46
N CYS A 20 12.48 11.74 -2.67
CA CYS A 20 11.90 10.56 -3.32
C CYS A 20 10.79 9.92 -2.47
N ILE A 21 9.72 9.47 -3.12
CA ILE A 21 8.74 8.56 -2.52
C ILE A 21 9.18 7.14 -2.88
N MET A 22 9.48 6.34 -1.86
CA MET A 22 9.94 4.96 -2.02
C MET A 22 8.88 3.97 -1.57
N ALA A 23 8.80 2.84 -2.25
CA ALA A 23 7.96 1.71 -1.91
C ALA A 23 8.71 0.40 -2.22
N THR A 24 8.49 -0.64 -1.40
CA THR A 24 9.14 -1.95 -1.58
C THR A 24 8.16 -3.10 -1.29
N GLY A 25 8.55 -4.35 -1.56
CA GLY A 25 7.77 -5.51 -1.13
C GLY A 25 7.99 -5.91 0.34
N ARG A 26 8.94 -5.27 1.03
CA ARG A 26 9.32 -5.59 2.40
C ARG A 26 8.47 -4.86 3.43
N SER A 27 8.13 -5.54 4.53
CA SER A 27 7.30 -4.99 5.60
C SER A 27 8.07 -4.17 6.64
N ASP A 28 9.40 -4.26 6.64
CA ASP A 28 10.26 -3.50 7.55
C ASP A 28 10.62 -2.09 7.03
N TYR A 29 10.10 -1.70 5.86
CA TYR A 29 10.18 -0.35 5.30
C TYR A 29 8.78 0.24 5.13
N ALA A 30 8.69 1.57 5.14
CA ALA A 30 7.45 2.29 4.82
C ALA A 30 6.97 2.01 3.39
N ASN A 31 5.67 2.22 3.14
CA ASN A 31 5.02 2.04 1.83
C ASN A 31 5.22 0.64 1.24
N GLN A 32 4.89 -0.40 2.00
CA GLN A 32 4.91 -1.76 1.47
C GLN A 32 3.84 -1.94 0.39
N VAL A 33 4.26 -2.41 -0.78
CA VAL A 33 3.35 -2.85 -1.85
C VAL A 33 3.24 -4.36 -1.78
N ASN A 34 2.05 -4.84 -1.45
CA ASN A 34 1.80 -6.26 -1.21
C ASN A 34 0.49 -6.71 -1.85
N ASN A 35 0.52 -7.85 -2.52
CA ASN A 35 -0.66 -8.45 -3.16
C ASN A 35 -1.75 -8.85 -2.16
N VAL A 36 -1.41 -9.01 -0.87
CA VAL A 36 -2.37 -9.22 0.21
C VAL A 36 -3.43 -8.12 0.28
N LEU A 37 -3.11 -6.91 -0.16
CA LEU A 37 -4.05 -5.78 -0.19
C LEU A 37 -5.10 -5.94 -1.31
N GLY A 38 -4.78 -6.63 -2.41
CA GLY A 38 -5.65 -6.76 -3.57
C GLY A 38 -6.37 -8.11 -3.66
N PHE A 39 -5.64 -9.21 -3.52
CA PHE A 39 -6.12 -10.56 -3.83
C PHE A 39 -7.42 -10.94 -3.10
N PRO A 40 -7.55 -10.78 -1.77
CA PRO A 40 -8.77 -11.18 -1.08
C PRO A 40 -10.02 -10.45 -1.60
N TYR A 41 -9.88 -9.16 -1.90
CA TYR A 41 -11.02 -8.28 -2.18
C TYR A 41 -11.44 -8.26 -3.65
N ILE A 42 -10.50 -8.33 -4.60
CA ILE A 42 -10.84 -8.46 -6.02
C ILE A 42 -11.54 -9.80 -6.28
N PHE A 43 -11.10 -10.88 -5.61
CA PHE A 43 -11.77 -12.18 -5.68
C PHE A 43 -13.13 -12.13 -4.99
N ARG A 44 -13.25 -11.47 -3.84
CA ARG A 44 -14.55 -11.30 -3.18
C ARG A 44 -15.57 -10.64 -4.11
N GLY A 45 -15.21 -9.49 -4.69
CA GLY A 45 -16.09 -8.77 -5.62
C GLY A 45 -16.47 -9.62 -6.84
N ALA A 46 -15.51 -10.35 -7.41
CA ALA A 46 -15.76 -11.24 -8.53
C ALA A 46 -16.70 -12.41 -8.19
N LEU A 47 -16.52 -13.04 -7.03
CA LEU A 47 -17.36 -14.15 -6.57
C LEU A 47 -18.78 -13.69 -6.26
N ASP A 48 -18.94 -12.48 -5.70
CA ASP A 48 -20.25 -11.91 -5.36
C ASP A 48 -21.15 -11.74 -6.58
N VAL A 49 -20.57 -11.35 -7.70
CA VAL A 49 -21.30 -11.16 -8.97
C VAL A 49 -21.17 -12.36 -9.92
N ARG A 50 -20.51 -13.44 -9.47
CA ARG A 50 -20.22 -14.64 -10.28
C ARG A 50 -19.52 -14.31 -11.59
N ALA A 51 -18.56 -13.38 -11.56
CA ALA A 51 -17.76 -13.03 -12.72
C ALA A 51 -17.03 -14.28 -13.26
N THR A 52 -17.03 -14.44 -14.58
CA THR A 52 -16.35 -15.55 -15.25
C THR A 52 -14.86 -15.29 -15.47
N THR A 53 -14.41 -14.04 -15.29
CA THR A 53 -13.04 -13.60 -15.44
C THR A 53 -12.76 -12.36 -14.60
N ILE A 54 -11.50 -12.14 -14.24
CA ILE A 54 -11.01 -10.86 -13.73
C ILE A 54 -10.38 -10.11 -14.91
N ASN A 55 -11.09 -9.10 -15.44
CA ASN A 55 -10.61 -8.30 -16.57
C ASN A 55 -9.77 -7.11 -16.11
N GLU A 56 -9.22 -6.34 -17.07
CA GLU A 56 -8.38 -5.16 -16.77
C GLU A 56 -9.16 -4.05 -16.05
N ASP A 57 -10.42 -3.80 -16.43
CA ASP A 57 -11.25 -2.78 -15.77
C ASP A 57 -11.45 -3.08 -14.27
N MET A 58 -11.63 -4.36 -13.91
CA MET A 58 -11.71 -4.79 -12.51
C MET A 58 -10.39 -4.56 -11.76
N LYS A 59 -9.23 -4.76 -12.42
CA LYS A 59 -7.91 -4.49 -11.81
C LYS A 59 -7.69 -3.01 -11.59
N ILE A 60 -8.04 -2.18 -12.58
CA ILE A 60 -7.95 -0.71 -12.48
C ILE A 60 -8.86 -0.22 -11.35
N ALA A 61 -10.13 -0.64 -11.32
CA ALA A 61 -11.07 -0.26 -10.27
C ALA A 61 -10.59 -0.69 -8.87
N CYS A 62 -9.95 -1.86 -8.75
CA CYS A 62 -9.34 -2.32 -7.50
C CYS A 62 -8.17 -1.42 -7.07
N ALA A 63 -7.27 -1.08 -8.00
CA ALA A 63 -6.14 -0.19 -7.74
C ALA A 63 -6.59 1.22 -7.32
N GLU A 64 -7.58 1.78 -8.02
CA GLU A 64 -8.17 3.08 -7.69
C GLU A 64 -8.86 3.08 -6.32
N SER A 65 -9.59 2.01 -5.99
CA SER A 65 -10.23 1.85 -4.68
C SER A 65 -9.22 1.78 -3.55
N LEU A 66 -8.12 1.03 -3.74
CA LEU A 66 -7.02 0.97 -2.77
C LEU A 66 -6.33 2.33 -2.62
N ALA A 67 -6.07 3.04 -3.71
CA ALA A 67 -5.47 4.37 -3.68
C ALA A 67 -6.38 5.40 -3.01
N LYS A 68 -7.71 5.25 -3.12
CA LYS A 68 -8.68 6.08 -2.42
C LYS A 68 -8.66 5.79 -0.92
N LEU A 69 -8.75 4.51 -0.53
CA LEU A 69 -8.70 4.08 0.87
C LEU A 69 -7.41 4.56 1.56
N ALA A 70 -6.27 4.48 0.87
CA ALA A 70 -5.00 4.94 1.38
C ALA A 70 -4.94 6.45 1.65
N ARG A 71 -5.93 7.25 1.24
CA ARG A 71 -6.02 8.71 1.50
C ARG A 71 -7.04 9.06 2.58
N GLU A 72 -7.86 8.10 3.01
CA GLU A 72 -8.84 8.28 4.08
C GLU A 72 -8.12 8.43 5.43
N ASP A 73 -8.78 9.12 6.36
CA ASP A 73 -8.22 9.28 7.71
C ASP A 73 -8.18 7.92 8.43
N VAL A 74 -7.09 7.69 9.16
CA VAL A 74 -6.95 6.45 9.95
C VAL A 74 -7.91 6.51 11.13
N PRO A 75 -8.79 5.52 11.32
CA PRO A 75 -9.72 5.49 12.45
C PRO A 75 -8.98 5.47 13.79
N ASP A 76 -9.54 6.15 14.80
CA ASP A 76 -8.94 6.26 16.14
C ASP A 76 -8.65 4.89 16.78
N GLU A 77 -9.53 3.91 16.56
CA GLU A 77 -9.36 2.53 17.05
C GLU A 77 -8.10 1.86 16.47
N VAL A 78 -7.83 2.11 15.18
CA VAL A 78 -6.63 1.61 14.50
C VAL A 78 -5.41 2.35 15.01
N ALA A 79 -5.47 3.68 15.09
CA ALA A 79 -4.37 4.50 15.63
C ALA A 79 -3.98 4.07 17.06
N ALA A 80 -4.97 3.77 17.90
CA ALA A 80 -4.75 3.27 19.25
C ALA A 80 -4.09 1.88 19.26
N ALA A 81 -4.46 0.97 18.36
CA ALA A 81 -3.85 -0.35 18.26
C ALA A 81 -2.36 -0.31 17.86
N TYR A 82 -1.93 0.75 17.17
CA TYR A 82 -0.54 0.98 16.75
C TYR A 82 0.22 2.00 17.62
N SER A 83 -0.36 2.42 18.75
CA SER A 83 0.28 3.38 19.66
C SER A 83 1.60 2.82 20.23
N GLY A 84 2.73 3.34 19.75
CA GLY A 84 4.09 2.91 20.14
C GLY A 84 5.00 2.49 18.98
N GLN A 85 4.47 2.38 17.76
CA GLN A 85 5.30 2.26 16.54
C GLN A 85 5.56 3.67 15.98
N ASP A 86 6.75 3.88 15.41
CA ASP A 86 7.19 5.16 14.85
C ASP A 86 6.06 5.72 13.96
N GLN A 87 5.53 6.89 14.32
CA GLN A 87 4.35 7.47 13.65
C GLN A 87 4.61 7.72 12.15
N ASP A 88 5.88 7.84 11.77
CA ASP A 88 6.33 7.92 10.38
C ASP A 88 6.08 6.64 9.55
N THR A 89 5.93 5.48 10.19
CA THR A 89 5.70 4.18 9.51
C THR A 89 4.23 3.91 9.20
N VAL A 90 3.32 4.47 10.00
CA VAL A 90 1.88 4.18 9.91
C VAL A 90 1.10 5.35 9.31
N LEU A 91 1.59 6.60 9.42
CA LEU A 91 0.80 7.81 9.16
C LEU A 91 1.34 8.72 8.04
N ASN A 92 2.43 8.36 7.34
CA ASN A 92 2.93 9.16 6.21
C ASN A 92 2.09 9.02 4.91
N ILE A 93 0.78 8.85 5.06
CA ILE A 93 -0.22 9.07 4.00
C ILE A 93 -0.25 10.55 3.55
N SER A 94 0.34 11.45 4.34
CA SER A 94 0.54 12.88 4.00
C SER A 94 1.16 13.09 2.61
N TYR A 95 2.00 12.19 2.11
CA TYR A 95 2.57 12.26 0.75
C TYR A 95 1.60 11.84 -0.37
N LEU A 96 0.50 11.15 -0.06
CA LEU A 96 -0.51 10.71 -1.03
C LEU A 96 -1.61 11.76 -1.28
N ARG A 97 -1.59 12.90 -0.56
CA ARG A 97 -2.52 14.03 -0.73
C ARG A 97 -2.05 15.09 -1.75
N LEU A 98 -0.97 14.84 -2.50
CA LEU A 98 -0.64 15.59 -3.73
C LEU A 98 -1.79 15.45 -4.75
#